data_AF-A0A1S3ZHT7-F1
#
_entry.id   AF-A0A1S3ZHT7-F1
#
_cell.length_a   1.000
_cell.length_b   1.000
_cell.length_c   1.000
_cell.angle_alpha   90.00
_cell.angle_beta   90.00
_cell.angle_gamma   90.00
#
_symmetry.space_group_name_H-M   'P 1'
#
loop_
_entity.id
_entity.type
_entity.pdbx_description
1 polymer ?
#
loop_
_entity_poly.entity_id
_entity_poly.type
_entity_poly.pdbx_seq_one_letter_code
_entity_poly.pdbx_strand_id
1 'polypeptide(L)'
;RSFSVEFIEFFENGVISEIEIGLGPCGELRYPSHSAKLGWKYPGIGEFQCYDKYLLNSLKKTAEAFGCSSCGKGPWNAGSYNSKPQNTEFFRDGGEYNSIYGRFFLKWYTQVLIDHGDQVLGLANLSFKGTPIAAKLPGIYWWRNTKSGAAELTAGFYSVNCRDGYSPIASMLKKREAALNFTCLELHTVDQKKDFPQALADPEGLVWQVLNAAWEANIPVAGENARPCYRREGYNKILENAKPMNDPFGRYYLSAFTYLKLSPTLLEKHNFMEFERFVQMMHGVQRNNLN
;
A
#
# COMPACT_ATOMS: atom_id res chain seq x y z
N ARG A 1 -6.31 4.01 -23.57
CA ARG A 1 -6.51 4.33 -25.00
C ARG A 1 -7.86 3.86 -25.52
N SER A 2 -8.14 2.55 -25.64
CA SER A 2 -9.49 2.13 -26.07
C SER A 2 -10.58 2.65 -25.13
N PHE A 3 -10.37 2.49 -23.81
CA PHE A 3 -11.29 3.01 -22.79
C PHE A 3 -11.48 4.54 -22.88
N SER A 4 -10.39 5.31 -23.08
CA SER A 4 -10.48 6.78 -23.15
C SER A 4 -11.24 7.27 -24.38
N VAL A 5 -11.15 6.55 -25.51
CA VAL A 5 -11.88 6.89 -26.74
C VAL A 5 -13.34 6.49 -26.62
N GLU A 6 -13.61 5.26 -26.18
CA GLU A 6 -14.97 4.71 -26.09
C GLU A 6 -15.85 5.51 -25.11
N PHE A 7 -15.27 5.96 -24.00
CA PHE A 7 -15.99 6.64 -22.94
C PHE A 7 -15.77 8.16 -22.92
N ILE A 8 -15.34 8.76 -24.04
CA ILE A 8 -14.94 10.19 -24.09
C ILE A 8 -16.02 11.14 -23.55
N GLU A 9 -17.29 10.88 -23.87
CA GLU A 9 -18.42 11.70 -23.39
C GLU A 9 -18.53 11.71 -21.86
N PHE A 10 -18.18 10.61 -21.19
CA PHE A 10 -18.18 10.50 -19.73
C PHE A 10 -16.99 11.20 -19.06
N PHE A 11 -15.88 11.39 -19.80
CA PHE A 11 -14.79 12.23 -19.34
C PHE A 11 -15.15 13.71 -19.51
N GLU A 12 -15.70 14.09 -20.66
CA GLU A 12 -16.05 15.48 -20.97
C GLU A 12 -17.16 16.04 -20.07
N ASN A 13 -18.15 15.23 -19.71
CA ASN A 13 -19.22 15.64 -18.80
C ASN A 13 -18.87 15.47 -17.30
N GLY A 14 -17.67 14.98 -16.98
CA GLY A 14 -17.17 14.83 -15.61
C GLY A 14 -17.72 13.63 -14.82
N VAL A 15 -18.43 12.69 -15.46
CA VAL A 15 -18.88 11.45 -14.80
C VAL A 15 -17.69 10.57 -14.39
N ILE A 16 -16.69 10.46 -15.25
CA ILE A 16 -15.41 9.81 -14.92
C ILE A 16 -14.44 10.91 -14.44
N SER A 17 -14.29 11.01 -13.13
CA SER A 17 -13.46 12.04 -12.48
C SER A 17 -12.03 11.58 -12.18
N GLU A 18 -11.76 10.27 -12.15
CA GLU A 18 -10.46 9.70 -11.83
C GLU A 18 -10.31 8.30 -12.47
N ILE A 19 -9.07 7.93 -12.81
CA ILE A 19 -8.72 6.57 -13.23
C ILE A 19 -7.70 5.96 -12.26
N GLU A 20 -8.09 4.92 -11.54
CA GLU A 20 -7.14 4.09 -10.80
C GLU A 20 -6.45 3.08 -11.74
N ILE A 21 -5.12 3.15 -11.81
CA ILE A 21 -4.31 2.30 -12.67
C ILE A 21 -3.86 1.07 -11.90
N GLY A 22 -4.34 -0.11 -12.32
CA GLY A 22 -3.93 -1.38 -11.73
C GLY A 22 -2.46 -1.71 -12.03
N LEU A 23 -1.66 -1.91 -10.99
CA LEU A 23 -0.20 -2.13 -11.08
C LEU A 23 0.26 -3.52 -10.60
N GLY A 24 -0.68 -4.43 -10.36
CA GLY A 24 -0.35 -5.75 -9.83
C GLY A 24 -1.57 -6.51 -9.30
N PRO A 25 -1.34 -7.51 -8.42
CA PRO A 25 -2.43 -8.28 -7.82
C PRO A 25 -3.39 -7.37 -7.07
N CYS A 26 -4.70 -7.60 -7.26
CA CYS A 26 -5.76 -6.72 -6.72
C CYS A 26 -5.70 -5.26 -7.20
N GLY A 27 -4.97 -4.97 -8.29
CA GLY A 27 -4.74 -3.60 -8.78
C GLY A 27 -3.63 -2.85 -8.03
N GLU A 28 -3.04 -3.45 -7.00
CA GLU A 28 -2.08 -2.79 -6.11
C GLU A 28 -0.66 -2.84 -6.68
N LEU A 29 0.13 -1.77 -6.48
CA LEU A 29 1.56 -1.76 -6.78
C LEU A 29 2.31 -2.58 -5.73
N ARG A 30 2.41 -3.89 -5.95
CA ARG A 30 3.19 -4.82 -5.14
C ARG A 30 3.43 -6.15 -5.86
N TYR A 31 4.30 -6.98 -5.29
CA TYR A 31 4.41 -8.37 -5.67
C TYR A 31 3.29 -9.25 -5.05
N PRO A 32 2.92 -10.38 -5.67
CA PRO A 32 1.94 -11.32 -5.13
C PRO A 32 2.50 -12.20 -3.99
N SER A 33 3.14 -11.59 -2.99
CA SER A 33 3.92 -12.28 -1.94
C SER A 33 3.11 -13.08 -0.92
N HIS A 34 1.81 -12.86 -0.81
CA HIS A 34 0.92 -13.45 0.19
C HIS A 34 -0.39 -13.99 -0.43
N SER A 35 -0.25 -14.82 -1.46
CA SER A 35 -1.40 -15.39 -2.17
C SER A 35 -2.01 -16.58 -1.41
N ALA A 36 -3.27 -16.44 -0.98
CA ALA A 36 -4.02 -17.55 -0.38
C ALA A 36 -4.15 -18.76 -1.31
N LYS A 37 -4.16 -18.55 -2.64
CA LYS A 37 -4.18 -19.63 -3.64
C LYS A 37 -2.91 -20.49 -3.61
N LEU A 38 -1.80 -19.94 -3.12
CA LEU A 38 -0.52 -20.63 -2.97
C LEU A 38 -0.31 -21.15 -1.53
N GLY A 39 -1.38 -21.17 -0.71
CA GLY A 39 -1.33 -21.71 0.64
C GLY A 39 -0.82 -20.74 1.71
N TRP A 40 -0.60 -19.46 1.37
CA TRP A 40 -0.30 -18.44 2.38
C TRP A 40 -1.47 -18.24 3.33
N LYS A 41 -1.16 -18.08 4.62
CA LYS A 41 -2.12 -17.78 5.69
C LYS A 41 -1.58 -16.64 6.54
N TYR A 42 -2.46 -15.71 6.93
CA TYR A 42 -2.09 -14.65 7.85
C TYR A 42 -1.64 -15.22 9.21
N PRO A 43 -0.55 -14.72 9.83
CA PRO A 43 0.33 -13.63 9.39
C PRO A 43 1.65 -14.14 8.79
N GLY A 44 1.67 -15.04 7.81
CA GLY A 44 2.93 -15.52 7.21
C GLY A 44 3.78 -14.40 6.58
N ILE A 45 5.11 -14.55 6.57
CA ILE A 45 6.03 -13.55 5.98
C ILE A 45 5.89 -13.36 4.46
N GLY A 46 5.28 -14.33 3.77
CA GLY A 46 5.24 -14.35 2.31
C GLY A 46 6.54 -14.82 1.67
N GLU A 47 6.64 -14.73 0.35
CA GLU A 47 7.86 -15.09 -0.40
C GLU A 47 8.19 -14.05 -1.47
N PHE A 48 9.48 -13.88 -1.79
CA PHE A 48 9.91 -13.05 -2.92
C PHE A 48 9.41 -13.63 -4.24
N GLN A 49 8.86 -12.78 -5.12
CA GLN A 49 8.21 -13.19 -6.36
C GLN A 49 9.04 -12.75 -7.58
N CYS A 50 10.30 -13.21 -7.65
CA CYS A 50 11.28 -12.76 -8.65
C CYS A 50 12.01 -13.90 -9.39
N TYR A 51 11.43 -15.09 -9.40
CA TYR A 51 12.09 -16.30 -9.92
C TYR A 51 11.76 -16.62 -11.38
N ASP A 52 11.00 -15.77 -12.07
CA ASP A 52 10.86 -15.91 -13.51
C ASP A 52 12.17 -15.57 -14.23
N LYS A 53 12.33 -16.11 -15.45
CA LYS A 53 13.56 -15.98 -16.23
C LYS A 53 13.95 -14.53 -16.54
N TYR A 54 13.00 -13.59 -16.58
CA TYR A 54 13.26 -12.19 -16.92
C TYR A 54 13.81 -11.44 -15.70
N LEU A 55 13.18 -11.60 -14.54
CA LEU A 55 13.65 -11.00 -13.29
C LEU A 55 14.98 -11.59 -12.83
N LEU A 56 15.20 -12.89 -12.98
CA LEU A 56 16.50 -13.50 -12.69
C LEU A 56 17.62 -12.97 -13.59
N ASN A 57 17.34 -12.75 -14.88
CA ASN A 57 18.30 -12.15 -15.79
C ASN A 57 18.57 -10.67 -15.46
N SER A 58 17.54 -9.92 -15.08
CA SER A 58 17.68 -8.54 -14.59
C SER A 58 18.58 -8.49 -13.35
N LEU A 59 18.30 -9.32 -12.34
CA LEU A 59 19.09 -9.43 -11.11
C LEU A 59 20.56 -9.74 -11.41
N LYS A 60 20.82 -10.73 -12.27
CA LYS A 60 22.18 -11.11 -12.65
C LYS A 60 22.94 -9.94 -13.29
N LYS A 61 22.32 -9.23 -14.23
CA LYS A 61 22.93 -8.06 -14.89
C LYS A 61 23.21 -6.92 -13.90
N THR A 62 22.27 -6.63 -12.99
CA THR A 62 22.48 -5.61 -11.95
C THR A 62 23.61 -6.02 -11.01
N ALA A 63 23.74 -7.30 -10.69
CA ALA A 63 24.80 -7.82 -9.83
C ALA A 63 26.19 -7.74 -10.47
N GLU A 64 26.29 -8.04 -11.77
CA GLU A 64 27.51 -7.86 -12.57
C GLU A 64 27.93 -6.38 -12.63
N ALA A 65 26.98 -5.47 -12.91
CA ALA A 65 27.24 -4.03 -12.94
C ALA A 65 27.65 -3.45 -11.57
N PHE A 66 27.15 -4.03 -10.48
CA PHE A 66 27.52 -3.67 -9.11
C PHE A 66 28.88 -4.25 -8.68
N GLY A 67 29.47 -5.16 -9.47
CA GLY A 67 30.72 -5.85 -9.11
C GLY A 67 30.55 -6.97 -8.07
N CYS A 68 29.32 -7.46 -7.85
CA CYS A 68 29.04 -8.61 -6.98
C CYS A 68 28.33 -9.72 -7.76
N SER A 69 29.04 -10.45 -8.62
CA SER A 69 28.42 -11.52 -9.43
C SER A 69 27.78 -12.63 -8.57
N SER A 70 28.29 -12.88 -7.35
CA SER A 70 27.70 -13.82 -6.40
C SER A 70 26.32 -13.36 -5.87
N CYS A 71 26.03 -12.05 -5.89
CA CYS A 71 24.75 -11.48 -5.48
C CYS A 71 23.62 -11.68 -6.51
N GLY A 72 23.91 -12.19 -7.71
CA GLY A 72 22.96 -12.32 -8.83
C GLY A 72 21.92 -13.44 -8.68
N LYS A 73 21.48 -13.75 -7.46
CA LYS A 73 20.55 -14.84 -7.14
C LYS A 73 19.55 -14.39 -6.08
N GLY A 74 18.33 -14.91 -6.13
CA GLY A 74 17.35 -14.71 -5.07
C GLY A 74 17.75 -15.41 -3.76
N PRO A 75 17.28 -14.93 -2.60
CA PRO A 75 17.70 -15.45 -1.29
C PRO A 75 17.09 -16.83 -1.04
N TRP A 76 17.96 -17.84 -0.94
CA TRP A 76 17.57 -19.24 -0.72
C TRP A 76 17.15 -19.53 0.73
N ASN A 77 17.52 -18.66 1.66
CA ASN A 77 17.32 -18.77 3.10
C ASN A 77 16.19 -17.84 3.63
N ALA A 78 15.32 -17.37 2.73
CA ALA A 78 14.18 -16.52 3.05
C ALA A 78 13.01 -17.26 3.72
N GLY A 79 13.05 -18.59 3.80
CA GLY A 79 11.96 -19.41 4.32
C GLY A 79 10.86 -19.62 3.29
N SER A 80 9.63 -19.78 3.77
CA SER A 80 8.44 -20.05 2.95
C SER A 80 7.28 -19.11 3.32
N TYR A 81 6.19 -19.13 2.53
CA TYR A 81 5.01 -18.26 2.72
C TYR A 81 4.56 -18.10 4.17
N ASN A 82 4.52 -19.19 4.93
CA ASN A 82 3.98 -19.24 6.29
C ASN A 82 5.06 -19.23 7.39
N SER A 83 6.33 -19.03 7.03
CA SER A 83 7.41 -18.88 7.99
C SER A 83 7.20 -17.63 8.86
N LYS A 84 7.85 -17.60 10.03
CA LYS A 84 7.96 -16.41 10.88
C LYS A 84 9.33 -15.77 10.67
N PRO A 85 9.50 -14.45 10.84
CA PRO A 85 10.79 -13.79 10.59
C PRO A 85 11.95 -14.45 11.36
N GLN A 86 11.77 -14.75 12.64
CA GLN A 86 12.82 -15.35 13.48
C GLN A 86 13.18 -16.79 13.12
N ASN A 87 12.36 -17.46 12.30
CA ASN A 87 12.62 -18.83 11.86
C ASN A 87 13.38 -18.90 10.52
N THR A 88 13.81 -17.77 9.97
CA THR A 88 14.55 -17.72 8.71
C THR A 88 15.89 -17.02 8.90
N GLU A 89 16.93 -17.48 8.20
CA GLU A 89 18.24 -16.85 8.32
C GLU A 89 18.27 -15.47 7.65
N PHE A 90 17.43 -15.28 6.64
CA PHE A 90 17.33 -13.99 5.96
C PHE A 90 16.65 -12.93 6.83
N PHE A 91 15.53 -13.23 7.50
CA PHE A 91 14.68 -12.22 8.17
C PHE A 91 14.80 -12.15 9.70
N ARG A 92 15.49 -13.11 10.34
CA ARG A 92 15.73 -13.06 11.80
C ARG A 92 16.50 -11.81 12.19
N ASP A 93 16.46 -11.47 13.46
CA ASP A 93 17.26 -10.37 14.00
C ASP A 93 18.76 -10.54 13.66
N GLY A 94 19.36 -9.53 13.02
CA GLY A 94 20.74 -9.61 12.54
C GLY A 94 20.95 -10.54 11.33
N GLY A 95 19.86 -10.95 10.68
CA GLY A 95 19.86 -11.84 9.52
C GLY A 95 20.41 -11.21 8.24
N GLU A 96 20.41 -12.02 7.18
CA GLU A 96 21.06 -11.67 5.92
C GLU A 96 20.44 -10.46 5.21
N TYR A 97 19.19 -10.09 5.52
CA TYR A 97 18.54 -8.86 5.02
C TYR A 97 19.38 -7.60 5.26
N ASN A 98 20.21 -7.58 6.30
CA ASN A 98 21.11 -6.48 6.64
C ASN A 98 22.59 -6.73 6.24
N SER A 99 22.87 -7.76 5.45
CA SER A 99 24.20 -7.98 4.85
C SER A 99 24.40 -7.10 3.60
N ILE A 100 25.61 -7.13 3.03
CA ILE A 100 25.88 -6.49 1.73
C ILE A 100 24.96 -7.07 0.65
N TYR A 101 24.83 -8.40 0.62
CA TYR A 101 23.95 -9.11 -0.31
C TYR A 101 22.48 -8.75 -0.10
N GLY A 102 21.98 -8.82 1.13
CA GLY A 102 20.58 -8.52 1.44
C GLY A 102 20.18 -7.10 1.07
N ARG A 103 21.01 -6.10 1.42
CA ARG A 103 20.78 -4.70 1.02
C ARG A 103 20.78 -4.51 -0.49
N PHE A 104 21.71 -5.17 -1.20
CA PHE A 104 21.74 -5.16 -2.66
C PHE A 104 20.45 -5.75 -3.25
N PHE A 105 20.08 -6.96 -2.83
CA PHE A 105 18.92 -7.67 -3.34
C PHE A 105 17.62 -6.90 -3.09
N LEU A 106 17.41 -6.41 -1.86
CA LEU A 106 16.22 -5.64 -1.50
C LEU A 106 16.14 -4.31 -2.26
N LYS A 107 17.27 -3.62 -2.45
CA LYS A 107 17.32 -2.40 -3.27
C LYS A 107 16.92 -2.70 -4.72
N TRP A 108 17.46 -3.76 -5.32
CA TRP A 108 17.07 -4.18 -6.67
C TRP A 108 15.58 -4.53 -6.74
N TYR A 109 15.08 -5.36 -5.82
CA TYR A 109 13.71 -5.86 -5.84
C TYR A 109 12.67 -4.74 -5.71
N THR A 110 12.90 -3.78 -4.82
CA THR A 110 12.07 -2.57 -4.70
C THR A 110 12.22 -1.66 -5.92
N GLN A 111 13.42 -1.47 -6.47
CA GLN A 111 13.61 -0.61 -7.64
C GLN A 111 12.85 -1.13 -8.85
N VAL A 112 12.85 -2.45 -9.09
CA VAL A 112 12.06 -3.07 -10.17
C VAL A 112 10.57 -2.75 -10.03
N LEU A 113 10.03 -2.76 -8.81
CA LEU A 113 8.62 -2.41 -8.56
C LEU A 113 8.35 -0.92 -8.83
N ILE A 114 9.25 -0.03 -8.40
CA ILE A 114 9.13 1.41 -8.65
C ILE A 114 9.20 1.71 -10.14
N ASP A 115 10.15 1.09 -10.86
CA ASP A 115 10.33 1.26 -12.31
C ASP A 115 9.10 0.76 -13.08
N HIS A 116 8.49 -0.35 -12.63
CA HIS A 116 7.23 -0.84 -13.18
C HIS A 116 6.12 0.22 -13.05
N GLY A 117 5.92 0.77 -11.83
CA GLY A 117 4.95 1.83 -11.60
C GLY A 117 5.22 3.06 -12.46
N ASP A 118 6.48 3.50 -12.54
CA ASP A 118 6.93 4.66 -13.32
C ASP A 118 6.60 4.51 -14.81
N GLN A 119 6.84 3.32 -15.38
CA GLN A 119 6.56 3.05 -16.79
C GLN A 119 5.06 3.01 -17.09
N VAL A 120 4.29 2.25 -16.31
CA VAL A 120 2.85 2.07 -16.56
C VAL A 120 2.09 3.37 -16.36
N LEU A 121 2.37 4.10 -15.27
CA LEU A 121 1.75 5.40 -15.02
C LEU A 121 2.16 6.45 -16.06
N GLY A 122 3.40 6.41 -16.55
CA GLY A 122 3.83 7.25 -17.67
C GLY A 122 3.00 7.04 -18.93
N LEU A 123 2.68 5.79 -19.27
CA LEU A 123 1.81 5.46 -20.41
C LEU A 123 0.33 5.80 -20.16
N ALA A 124 -0.13 5.64 -18.91
CA ALA A 124 -1.48 5.98 -18.49
C ALA A 124 -1.73 7.49 -18.60
N ASN A 125 -0.83 8.32 -18.06
CA ASN A 125 -0.94 9.78 -18.11
C ASN A 125 -1.02 10.28 -19.58
N LEU A 126 -0.23 9.69 -20.49
CA LEU A 126 -0.33 9.98 -21.92
C LEU A 126 -1.68 9.60 -22.55
N SER A 127 -2.35 8.59 -22.00
CA SER A 127 -3.61 8.05 -22.53
C SER A 127 -4.85 8.74 -21.96
N PHE A 128 -4.76 9.32 -20.77
CA PHE A 128 -5.86 9.95 -20.03
C PHE A 128 -5.57 11.43 -19.76
N LYS A 129 -4.91 12.11 -20.71
CA LYS A 129 -4.48 13.51 -20.54
C LYS A 129 -5.60 14.39 -20.00
N GLY A 130 -5.33 15.07 -18.89
CA GLY A 130 -6.28 15.98 -18.23
C GLY A 130 -7.20 15.30 -17.21
N THR A 131 -7.25 13.97 -17.16
CA THR A 131 -7.96 13.22 -16.12
C THR A 131 -7.00 12.77 -15.02
N PRO A 132 -7.30 13.02 -13.74
CA PRO A 132 -6.53 12.49 -12.62
C PRO A 132 -6.34 10.98 -12.70
N ILE A 133 -5.12 10.52 -12.39
CA ILE A 133 -4.81 9.09 -12.25
C ILE A 133 -4.37 8.79 -10.83
N ALA A 134 -4.70 7.61 -10.35
CA ALA A 134 -4.30 7.13 -9.03
C ALA A 134 -3.59 5.78 -9.12
N ALA A 135 -2.73 5.51 -8.14
CA ALA A 135 -2.10 4.21 -7.95
C ALA A 135 -2.37 3.72 -6.54
N LYS A 136 -2.72 2.44 -6.42
CA LYS A 136 -3.09 1.83 -5.14
C LYS A 136 -1.91 1.16 -4.46
N LEU A 137 -1.74 1.43 -3.15
CA LEU A 137 -0.81 0.72 -2.29
C LEU A 137 -1.52 -0.19 -1.26
N PRO A 138 -0.97 -1.39 -1.01
CA PRO A 138 -1.51 -2.34 -0.04
C PRO A 138 -1.13 -1.96 1.40
N GLY A 139 -2.01 -2.21 2.37
CA GLY A 139 -1.69 -2.09 3.78
C GLY A 139 -1.03 -3.36 4.33
N ILE A 140 0.29 -3.46 4.29
CA ILE A 140 1.05 -4.61 4.80
C ILE A 140 1.54 -4.32 6.21
N TYR A 141 0.65 -4.53 7.16
CA TYR A 141 0.83 -4.08 8.54
C TYR A 141 1.40 -5.13 9.50
N TRP A 142 1.49 -6.41 9.11
CA TRP A 142 2.04 -7.48 9.96
C TRP A 142 3.57 -7.57 9.86
N TRP A 143 4.19 -8.07 10.93
CA TRP A 143 5.65 -8.10 11.16
C TRP A 143 6.36 -6.74 11.24
N ARG A 144 5.63 -5.62 11.20
CA ARG A 144 6.21 -4.28 11.29
C ARG A 144 6.96 -4.02 12.60
N ASN A 145 6.50 -4.60 13.71
CA ASN A 145 7.19 -4.52 15.00
C ASN A 145 8.36 -5.53 15.13
N THR A 146 8.91 -6.02 14.02
CA THR A 146 10.17 -6.79 13.97
C THR A 146 11.26 -5.97 13.29
N LYS A 147 12.54 -6.31 13.50
CA LYS A 147 13.64 -5.54 12.89
C LYS A 147 13.71 -5.65 11.35
N SER A 148 13.11 -6.68 10.77
CA SER A 148 13.16 -6.91 9.32
C SER A 148 11.90 -6.42 8.58
N GLY A 149 10.74 -6.32 9.24
CA GLY A 149 9.50 -5.96 8.55
C GLY A 149 9.17 -6.94 7.41
N ALA A 150 9.43 -8.24 7.61
CA ALA A 150 9.59 -9.22 6.53
C ALA A 150 8.48 -9.24 5.47
N ALA A 151 7.22 -9.02 5.85
CA ALA A 151 6.10 -9.00 4.90
C ALA A 151 6.14 -7.81 3.93
N GLU A 152 6.59 -6.64 4.38
CA GLU A 152 6.80 -5.48 3.52
C GLU A 152 7.92 -5.77 2.52
N LEU A 153 9.03 -6.38 2.99
CA LEU A 153 10.16 -6.74 2.14
C LEU A 153 9.76 -7.70 1.01
N THR A 154 9.03 -8.77 1.32
CA THR A 154 8.60 -9.75 0.31
C THR A 154 7.61 -9.15 -0.68
N ALA A 155 6.80 -8.17 -0.25
CA ALA A 155 5.87 -7.44 -1.11
C ALA A 155 6.51 -6.34 -1.96
N GLY A 156 7.77 -5.97 -1.68
CA GLY A 156 8.56 -5.02 -2.45
C GLY A 156 8.82 -3.67 -1.77
N PHE A 157 8.41 -3.48 -0.51
CA PHE A 157 8.60 -2.25 0.25
C PHE A 157 9.79 -2.37 1.19
N TYR A 158 10.91 -1.73 0.84
CA TYR A 158 12.16 -1.85 1.58
C TYR A 158 12.29 -0.77 2.68
N SER A 159 11.59 -0.98 3.79
CA SER A 159 11.47 -0.10 4.98
C SER A 159 12.28 -0.61 6.19
N VAL A 160 13.62 -0.62 6.11
CA VAL A 160 14.52 -1.19 7.16
C VAL A 160 15.58 -0.16 7.57
N ASN A 161 16.06 -0.20 8.83
CA ASN A 161 17.13 0.67 9.36
C ASN A 161 16.86 2.17 9.20
N CYS A 162 15.69 2.64 9.64
CA CYS A 162 15.25 4.03 9.48
C CYS A 162 15.10 4.49 8.02
N ARG A 163 15.25 3.61 7.03
CA ARG A 163 14.91 3.90 5.64
C ARG A 163 13.40 3.90 5.51
N ASP A 164 12.85 4.98 5.00
CA ASP A 164 11.47 4.99 4.55
C ASP A 164 11.36 4.33 3.16
N GLY A 165 10.65 3.19 3.10
CA GLY A 165 10.41 2.46 1.87
C GLY A 165 9.33 3.06 0.99
N TYR A 166 8.55 4.04 1.49
CA TYR A 166 7.42 4.63 0.78
C TYR A 166 7.74 5.99 0.12
N SER A 167 8.66 6.80 0.66
CA SER A 167 9.03 8.08 0.01
C SER A 167 9.55 7.95 -1.43
N PRO A 168 10.35 6.92 -1.81
CA PRO A 168 10.71 6.72 -3.21
C PRO A 168 9.52 6.43 -4.12
N ILE A 169 8.49 5.76 -3.60
CA ILE A 169 7.24 5.49 -4.33
C ILE A 169 6.44 6.79 -4.47
N ALA A 170 6.29 7.56 -3.39
CA ALA A 170 5.62 8.86 -3.43
C ALA A 170 6.31 9.83 -4.40
N SER A 171 7.64 9.81 -4.46
CA SER A 171 8.43 10.58 -5.43
C SER A 171 8.15 10.16 -6.88
N MET A 172 8.02 8.85 -7.12
CA MET A 172 7.64 8.33 -8.44
C MET A 172 6.21 8.74 -8.82
N LEU A 173 5.25 8.64 -7.89
CA LEU A 173 3.88 9.10 -8.12
C LEU A 173 3.83 10.60 -8.42
N LYS A 174 4.60 11.41 -7.68
CA LYS A 174 4.73 12.86 -7.93
C LYS A 174 5.24 13.14 -9.33
N LYS A 175 6.29 12.45 -9.77
CA LYS A 175 6.84 12.56 -11.13
C LYS A 175 5.81 12.21 -12.21
N ARG A 176 4.86 11.33 -11.91
CA ARG A 176 3.80 10.90 -12.83
C ARG A 176 2.47 11.63 -12.67
N GLU A 177 2.43 12.62 -11.79
CA GLU A 177 1.21 13.38 -11.44
C GLU A 177 0.07 12.45 -11.00
N ALA A 178 0.42 11.35 -10.33
CA ALA A 178 -0.53 10.37 -9.84
C ALA A 178 -0.84 10.61 -8.36
N ALA A 179 -2.11 10.44 -7.99
CA ALA A 179 -2.54 10.35 -6.60
C ALA A 179 -2.17 8.99 -6.00
N LEU A 180 -2.02 8.94 -4.68
CA LEU A 180 -1.89 7.71 -3.92
C LEU A 180 -3.27 7.29 -3.41
N ASN A 181 -3.69 6.05 -3.66
CA ASN A 181 -4.80 5.44 -2.93
C ASN A 181 -4.27 4.42 -1.93
N PHE A 182 -4.60 4.58 -0.65
CA PHE A 182 -4.10 3.71 0.42
C PHE A 182 -5.22 3.03 1.21
N THR A 183 -4.99 1.75 1.55
CA THR A 183 -5.94 0.90 2.27
C THR A 183 -5.66 0.88 3.78
N CYS A 184 -6.48 0.16 4.56
CA CYS A 184 -6.30 -0.08 6.01
C CYS A 184 -6.54 1.12 6.93
N LEU A 185 -7.25 2.15 6.47
CA LEU A 185 -7.51 3.36 7.27
C LEU A 185 -8.44 3.11 8.48
N GLU A 186 -9.14 1.98 8.52
CA GLU A 186 -10.08 1.61 9.59
C GLU A 186 -9.44 0.79 10.72
N LEU A 187 -8.21 0.30 10.53
CA LEU A 187 -7.63 -0.68 11.44
C LEU A 187 -7.04 -0.03 12.69
N HIS A 188 -7.35 -0.63 13.85
CA HIS A 188 -6.73 -0.29 15.12
C HIS A 188 -5.63 -1.27 15.51
N THR A 189 -4.49 -0.75 15.95
CA THR A 189 -3.38 -1.60 16.44
C THR A 189 -3.78 -2.39 17.68
N VAL A 190 -4.63 -1.83 18.54
CA VAL A 190 -5.14 -2.51 19.75
C VAL A 190 -5.95 -3.76 19.43
N ASP A 191 -6.77 -3.71 18.37
CA ASP A 191 -7.56 -4.85 17.92
C ASP A 191 -6.65 -5.95 17.36
N GLN A 192 -5.64 -5.57 16.57
CA GLN A 192 -4.66 -6.55 16.06
C GLN A 192 -3.86 -7.21 17.20
N LYS A 193 -3.50 -6.46 18.25
CA LYS A 193 -2.83 -7.01 19.43
C LYS A 193 -3.70 -7.97 20.23
N LYS A 194 -5.02 -7.75 20.25
CA LYS A 194 -5.98 -8.62 20.93
C LYS A 194 -6.27 -9.88 20.12
N ASP A 195 -6.53 -9.74 18.83
CA ASP A 195 -7.00 -10.83 17.98
C ASP A 195 -5.85 -11.70 17.46
N PHE A 196 -4.70 -11.08 17.14
CA PHE A 196 -3.53 -11.74 16.54
C PHE A 196 -2.19 -11.18 17.08
N PRO A 197 -1.91 -11.29 18.40
CA PRO A 197 -0.68 -10.75 19.00
C PRO A 197 0.61 -11.25 18.34
N GLN A 198 0.61 -12.49 17.85
CA GLN A 198 1.72 -13.14 17.15
C GLN A 198 2.10 -12.48 15.82
N ALA A 199 1.21 -11.66 15.24
CA ALA A 199 1.47 -10.98 13.97
C ALA A 199 2.42 -9.79 14.12
N LEU A 200 2.65 -9.30 15.36
CA LEU A 200 3.48 -8.12 15.63
C LEU A 200 3.11 -6.94 14.72
N ALA A 201 1.80 -6.77 14.55
CA ALA A 201 1.22 -5.82 13.62
C ALA A 201 1.29 -4.36 14.11
N ASP A 202 1.40 -3.43 13.16
CA ASP A 202 1.35 -1.99 13.39
C ASP A 202 0.66 -1.27 12.21
N PRO A 203 -0.67 -1.40 12.08
CA PRO A 203 -1.42 -0.72 11.02
C PRO A 203 -1.42 0.79 11.16
N GLU A 204 -1.48 1.32 12.39
CA GLU A 204 -1.51 2.78 12.60
C GLU A 204 -0.17 3.44 12.24
N GLY A 205 0.95 2.83 12.65
CA GLY A 205 2.27 3.33 12.24
C GLY A 205 2.51 3.19 10.74
N LEU A 206 1.95 2.16 10.10
CA LEU A 206 1.97 2.03 8.64
C LEU A 206 1.19 3.17 7.95
N VAL A 207 -0.07 3.39 8.35
CA VAL A 207 -0.91 4.47 7.82
C VAL A 207 -0.19 5.80 7.98
N TRP A 208 0.31 6.09 9.18
CA TRP A 208 1.06 7.32 9.44
C TRP A 208 2.26 7.46 8.50
N GLN A 209 3.08 6.42 8.34
CA GLN A 209 4.27 6.48 7.48
C GLN A 209 3.90 6.76 6.01
N VAL A 210 2.92 6.03 5.47
CA VAL A 210 2.54 6.13 4.06
C VAL A 210 1.90 7.47 3.75
N LEU A 211 0.99 7.95 4.61
CA LEU A 211 0.31 9.23 4.42
C LEU A 211 1.29 10.40 4.49
N ASN A 212 2.22 10.41 5.46
CA ASN A 212 3.22 11.47 5.56
C ASN A 212 4.18 11.46 4.37
N ALA A 213 4.64 10.29 3.90
CA ALA A 213 5.49 10.20 2.71
C ALA A 213 4.81 10.82 1.46
N ALA A 214 3.49 10.63 1.32
CA ALA A 214 2.72 11.20 0.22
C ALA A 214 2.50 12.71 0.38
N TRP A 215 2.10 13.17 1.56
CA TRP A 215 1.88 14.59 1.81
C TRP A 215 3.18 15.40 1.73
N GLU A 216 4.31 14.88 2.23
CA GLU A 216 5.63 15.51 2.08
C GLU A 216 6.07 15.61 0.61
N ALA A 217 5.70 14.62 -0.22
CA ALA A 217 5.91 14.65 -1.67
C ALA A 217 4.91 15.56 -2.41
N ASN A 218 3.94 16.16 -1.71
CA ASN A 218 2.86 16.97 -2.26
C ASN A 218 2.06 16.23 -3.36
N ILE A 219 1.64 15.00 -3.08
CA ILE A 219 0.68 14.26 -3.92
C ILE A 219 -0.68 14.13 -3.22
N PRO A 220 -1.80 14.15 -3.98
CA PRO A 220 -3.10 13.85 -3.41
C PRO A 220 -3.15 12.42 -2.85
N VAL A 221 -3.92 12.25 -1.77
CA VAL A 221 -4.09 10.95 -1.12
C VAL A 221 -5.58 10.61 -1.03
N ALA A 222 -5.96 9.51 -1.64
CA ALA A 222 -7.24 8.84 -1.46
C ALA A 222 -7.11 7.68 -0.45
N GLY A 223 -8.22 7.33 0.17
CA GLY A 223 -8.28 6.29 1.19
C GLY A 223 -9.32 5.22 0.94
N GLU A 224 -9.06 4.03 1.47
CA GLU A 224 -10.00 2.91 1.50
C GLU A 224 -9.94 2.16 2.84
N ASN A 225 -11.07 1.58 3.24
CA ASN A 225 -11.07 0.56 4.30
C ASN A 225 -10.70 -0.82 3.72
N ALA A 226 -9.87 -1.58 4.44
CA ALA A 226 -9.43 -2.90 4.01
C ALA A 226 -10.44 -4.01 4.34
N ARG A 227 -11.22 -3.84 5.41
CA ARG A 227 -12.26 -4.78 5.87
C ARG A 227 -13.61 -4.08 5.96
N PRO A 228 -14.74 -4.81 5.78
CA PRO A 228 -16.07 -4.24 6.00
C PRO A 228 -16.18 -3.63 7.40
N CYS A 229 -16.58 -2.36 7.47
CA CYS A 229 -16.70 -1.61 8.72
C CYS A 229 -18.07 -0.93 8.79
N TYR A 230 -18.92 -1.37 9.71
CA TYR A 230 -20.29 -0.84 9.86
C TYR A 230 -20.48 -0.06 11.15
N ARG A 231 -19.48 -0.07 12.04
CA ARG A 231 -19.59 0.49 13.38
C ARG A 231 -18.90 1.85 13.47
N ARG A 232 -19.39 2.67 14.40
CA ARG A 232 -18.93 4.04 14.64
C ARG A 232 -17.45 4.12 14.95
N GLU A 233 -16.89 3.14 15.65
CA GLU A 233 -15.47 3.12 16.04
C GLU A 233 -14.57 3.15 14.81
N GLY A 234 -14.80 2.27 13.84
CA GLY A 234 -14.00 2.25 12.61
C GLY A 234 -14.24 3.45 11.70
N TYR A 235 -15.46 4.01 11.65
CA TYR A 235 -15.72 5.27 10.96
C TYR A 235 -14.97 6.45 11.58
N ASN A 236 -14.95 6.54 12.91
CA ASN A 236 -14.17 7.56 13.61
C ASN A 236 -12.69 7.41 13.31
N LYS A 237 -12.18 6.17 13.22
CA LYS A 237 -10.78 5.93 12.88
C LYS A 237 -10.43 6.39 11.47
N ILE A 238 -11.30 6.12 10.50
CA ILE A 238 -11.16 6.64 9.14
C ILE A 238 -11.14 8.17 9.17
N LEU A 239 -12.05 8.80 9.91
CA LEU A 239 -12.12 10.27 10.03
C LEU A 239 -10.86 10.88 10.64
N GLU A 240 -10.29 10.26 11.67
CA GLU A 240 -9.02 10.67 12.29
C GLU A 240 -7.87 10.68 11.28
N ASN A 241 -7.80 9.64 10.44
CA ASN A 241 -6.79 9.54 9.39
C ASN A 241 -7.10 10.46 8.20
N ALA A 242 -8.38 10.71 7.92
CA ALA A 242 -8.84 11.54 6.80
C ALA A 242 -8.58 13.04 7.01
N LYS A 243 -8.71 13.51 8.25
CA LYS A 243 -8.51 14.90 8.66
C LYS A 243 -7.80 14.96 10.02
N PRO A 244 -6.48 14.74 10.06
CA PRO A 244 -5.70 14.80 11.29
C PRO A 244 -5.89 16.15 12.01
N MET A 245 -6.33 16.12 13.27
CA MET A 245 -6.63 17.35 14.04
C MET A 245 -5.38 18.21 14.34
N ASN A 246 -4.19 17.61 14.29
CA ASN A 246 -2.93 18.28 14.64
C ASN A 246 -2.28 19.00 13.45
N ASP A 247 -3.05 19.38 12.43
CA ASP A 247 -2.54 20.14 11.31
C ASP A 247 -3.07 21.59 11.31
N PRO A 248 -2.33 22.54 11.92
CA PRO A 248 -2.73 23.94 11.98
C PRO A 248 -2.77 24.62 10.61
N PHE A 249 -2.21 24.00 9.56
CA PHE A 249 -2.15 24.56 8.21
C PHE A 249 -3.14 23.90 7.22
N GLY A 250 -3.89 22.86 7.66
CA GLY A 250 -4.85 22.15 6.80
C GLY A 250 -4.25 21.55 5.52
N ARG A 251 -2.96 21.20 5.55
CA ARG A 251 -2.18 20.59 4.48
C ARG A 251 -2.38 19.06 4.38
N TYR A 252 -2.74 18.41 5.46
CA TYR A 252 -2.85 16.97 5.61
C TYR A 252 -4.32 16.59 5.64
N TYR A 253 -4.84 16.16 4.50
CA TYR A 253 -6.18 15.59 4.37
C TYR A 253 -6.22 14.59 3.23
N LEU A 254 -7.20 13.69 3.29
CA LEU A 254 -7.53 12.83 2.16
C LEU A 254 -8.37 13.61 1.15
N SER A 255 -7.95 13.58 -0.11
CA SER A 255 -8.69 14.16 -1.24
C SER A 255 -9.97 13.39 -1.55
N ALA A 256 -9.98 12.09 -1.28
CA ALA A 256 -11.12 11.21 -1.49
C ALA A 256 -11.11 10.01 -0.52
N PHE A 257 -12.26 9.40 -0.32
CA PHE A 257 -12.38 8.13 0.38
C PHE A 257 -13.37 7.22 -0.34
N THR A 258 -12.95 5.98 -0.60
CA THR A 258 -13.76 4.95 -1.26
C THR A 258 -14.11 3.87 -0.25
N TYR A 259 -15.41 3.71 0.03
CA TYR A 259 -15.88 2.70 0.98
C TYR A 259 -16.00 1.31 0.34
N LEU A 260 -15.34 0.33 0.94
CA LEU A 260 -15.38 -1.08 0.56
C LEU A 260 -16.35 -1.86 1.49
N LYS A 261 -17.53 -2.29 1.05
CA LYS A 261 -18.19 -2.11 -0.25
C LYS A 261 -19.70 -2.02 0.00
N LEU A 262 -20.43 -1.43 -0.95
CA LEU A 262 -21.88 -1.58 -1.03
C LEU A 262 -22.27 -3.06 -0.89
N SER A 263 -23.14 -3.33 0.08
CA SER A 263 -23.64 -4.67 0.38
C SER A 263 -25.04 -4.58 1.01
N PRO A 264 -25.84 -5.67 0.99
CA PRO A 264 -27.10 -5.70 1.72
C PRO A 264 -26.92 -5.37 3.21
N THR A 265 -25.82 -5.83 3.82
CA THR A 265 -25.48 -5.53 5.22
C THR A 265 -25.25 -4.04 5.46
N LEU A 266 -24.58 -3.33 4.54
CA LEU A 266 -24.43 -1.86 4.65
C LEU A 266 -25.79 -1.15 4.64
N LEU A 267 -26.74 -1.68 3.87
CA LEU A 267 -28.07 -1.10 3.68
C LEU A 267 -29.06 -1.47 4.80
N GLU A 268 -28.67 -2.29 5.77
CA GLU A 268 -29.47 -2.51 6.97
C GLU A 268 -29.65 -1.18 7.72
N LYS A 269 -30.87 -0.91 8.19
CA LYS A 269 -31.27 0.40 8.75
C LYS A 269 -30.25 0.99 9.71
N HIS A 270 -29.75 0.20 10.66
CA HIS A 270 -28.77 0.67 11.64
C HIS A 270 -27.41 1.02 11.02
N ASN A 271 -26.89 0.14 10.16
CA ASN A 271 -25.59 0.32 9.50
C ASN A 271 -25.62 1.51 8.53
N PHE A 272 -26.73 1.69 7.82
CA PHE A 272 -26.90 2.78 6.87
C PHE A 272 -26.99 4.14 7.58
N MET A 273 -27.65 4.21 8.74
CA MET A 273 -27.67 5.44 9.56
C MET A 273 -26.26 5.83 10.05
N GLU A 274 -25.45 4.87 10.50
CA GLU A 274 -24.06 5.18 10.89
C GLU A 274 -23.20 5.55 9.67
N PHE A 275 -23.44 4.93 8.50
CA PHE A 275 -22.77 5.30 7.25
C PHE A 275 -23.13 6.72 6.79
N GLU A 276 -24.41 7.11 6.85
CA GLU A 276 -24.85 8.47 6.54
C GLU A 276 -24.16 9.49 7.45
N ARG A 277 -24.10 9.22 8.75
CA ARG A 277 -23.38 10.06 9.71
C ARG A 277 -21.89 10.17 9.36
N PHE A 278 -21.26 9.05 9.00
CA PHE A 278 -19.87 9.04 8.56
C PHE A 278 -19.66 9.93 7.32
N VAL A 279 -20.53 9.83 6.30
CA VAL A 279 -20.48 10.67 5.09
C VAL A 279 -20.64 12.15 5.43
N GLN A 280 -21.59 12.51 6.30
CA GLN A 280 -21.78 13.89 6.75
C GLN A 280 -20.51 14.45 7.43
N MET A 281 -19.87 13.65 8.29
CA MET A 281 -18.62 14.04 8.95
C MET A 281 -17.44 14.18 7.96
N MET A 282 -17.35 13.27 6.97
CA MET A 282 -16.37 13.38 5.88
C MET A 282 -16.56 14.68 5.08
N HIS A 283 -17.80 15.16 4.91
CA HIS A 283 -18.10 16.45 4.28
C HIS A 283 -17.97 17.67 5.23
N GLY A 284 -17.58 17.47 6.49
CA GLY A 284 -17.34 18.57 7.43
C GLY A 284 -18.58 19.13 8.10
N VAL A 285 -19.72 18.42 8.06
CA VAL A 285 -20.92 18.79 8.81
C VAL A 285 -20.66 18.54 10.30
N GLN A 286 -20.61 19.61 11.11
CA GLN A 286 -20.28 19.52 12.54
C GLN A 286 -21.37 18.82 13.37
N ARG A 287 -20.96 18.18 14.48
CA ARG A 287 -21.80 17.43 15.44
C ARG A 287 -23.00 18.21 16.01
N ASN A 288 -22.99 19.53 16.00
CA ASN A 288 -24.01 20.36 16.67
C ASN A 288 -25.38 20.37 15.98
N ASN A 289 -25.49 19.81 14.76
CA ASN A 289 -26.75 19.76 14.00
C ASN A 289 -27.39 18.36 13.94
N LEU A 290 -26.90 17.39 14.73
CA LEU A 290 -27.33 15.98 14.68
C LEU A 290 -27.94 15.50 16.00
N ASN A 291 -28.66 16.38 16.70
CA ASN A 291 -29.53 16.01 17.83
C ASN A 291 -30.97 15.81 17.34
#